data_AF-A0A7S3XFA3-F1
#
_entry.id   AF-A0A7S3XFA3-F1
#
_cell.length_a   1.000
_cell.length_b   1.000
_cell.length_c   1.000
_cell.angle_alpha   90.00
_cell.angle_beta   90.00
_cell.angle_gamma   90.00
#
_symmetry.space_group_name_H-M   'P 1'
#
loop_
_entity.id
_entity.type
_entity.pdbx_description
1 polymer ?
#
loop_
_entity_poly.entity_id
_entity_poly.type
_entity_poly.pdbx_seq_one_letter_code
_entity_poly.pdbx_strand_id
1 'polypeptide(L)'
;TEYYTSHSYRPVREVAASTETGAATNIIYGLALGYKSTIVPVGVLAAVVYVASRYMSMYGVALSALGMLGTLATCLSIDVYGPVCDNAGGIAEMSELPESVRDKTDALDAAGNTTAAIGKGFAIGSAALVSLALTSAFVTRTGVLQSGVDMLAPTVFAALLVGAMLPYWFSALTMKSVGLAAMEMVKEVKRQFDTIPGLL
;
A
#
# COMPACT_ATOMS: atom_id res chain seq x y z
N THR A 1 4.22 -9.17 -4.01
CA THR A 1 4.63 -7.86 -3.48
C THR A 1 6.12 -7.78 -3.27
N GLU A 2 6.72 -8.71 -2.51
CA GLU A 2 8.18 -8.77 -2.27
C GLU A 2 9.05 -8.56 -3.53
N TYR A 3 8.77 -9.30 -4.62
CA TYR A 3 9.49 -9.18 -5.90
C TYR A 3 9.52 -7.76 -6.49
N TYR A 4 8.48 -6.96 -6.22
CA TYR A 4 8.34 -5.60 -6.73
C TYR A 4 8.87 -4.53 -5.76
N THR A 5 9.26 -4.89 -4.54
CA THR A 5 9.65 -3.94 -3.48
C THR A 5 11.00 -4.22 -2.83
N SER A 6 11.53 -5.44 -2.93
CA SER A 6 12.85 -5.79 -2.41
C SER A 6 13.96 -5.51 -3.43
N HIS A 7 15.04 -4.89 -2.96
CA HIS A 7 16.26 -4.60 -3.73
C HIS A 7 17.05 -5.86 -4.11
N SER A 8 16.69 -7.03 -3.58
CA SER A 8 17.23 -8.32 -4.02
C SER A 8 16.82 -8.68 -5.45
N TYR A 9 15.72 -8.10 -5.94
CA TYR A 9 15.14 -8.44 -7.24
C TYR A 9 15.38 -7.37 -8.29
N ARG A 10 15.35 -7.81 -9.55
CA ARG A 10 15.56 -6.98 -10.74
C ARG A 10 14.70 -5.70 -10.78
N PRO A 11 13.38 -5.72 -10.47
CA PRO A 11 12.56 -4.53 -10.71
C PRO A 11 12.97 -3.32 -9.87
N VAL A 12 13.34 -3.51 -8.61
CA VAL A 12 13.81 -2.41 -7.75
C VAL A 12 15.22 -1.97 -8.14
N ARG A 13 16.08 -2.91 -8.56
CA ARG A 13 17.42 -2.59 -9.08
C ARG A 13 17.36 -1.75 -10.36
N GLU A 14 16.37 -1.98 -11.22
CA GLU A 14 16.13 -1.16 -12.41
C GLU A 14 15.72 0.27 -12.03
N VAL A 15 14.85 0.44 -11.03
CA VAL A 15 14.51 1.78 -10.50
C VAL A 15 15.75 2.46 -9.91
N ALA A 16 16.57 1.75 -9.13
CA ALA A 16 17.80 2.29 -8.58
C ALA A 16 18.78 2.73 -9.68
N ALA A 17 19.02 1.87 -10.69
CA ALA A 17 19.90 2.18 -11.82
C ALA A 17 19.40 3.36 -12.66
N SER A 18 18.08 3.55 -12.78
CA SER A 18 17.53 4.69 -13.54
C SER A 18 17.95 6.06 -12.98
N THR A 19 18.35 6.13 -11.70
CA THR A 19 18.86 7.34 -11.04
C THR A 19 20.12 7.91 -11.72
N GLU A 20 20.88 7.09 -12.45
CA GLU A 20 22.04 7.53 -13.24
C GLU A 20 21.68 8.61 -14.28
N THR A 21 20.41 8.65 -14.70
CA THR A 21 19.90 9.61 -15.69
C THR A 21 19.06 10.74 -15.07
N GLY A 22 19.00 10.81 -13.73
CA GLY A 22 18.36 11.88 -12.95
C GLY A 22 17.07 11.47 -12.23
N ALA A 23 16.53 12.40 -11.43
CA ALA A 23 15.33 12.16 -10.62
C ALA A 23 14.06 11.90 -11.47
N ALA A 24 13.97 12.50 -12.65
CA ALA A 24 12.80 12.37 -13.51
C ALA A 24 12.60 10.93 -14.01
N THR A 25 13.67 10.28 -14.46
CA THR A 25 13.63 8.87 -14.92
C THR A 25 13.36 7.93 -13.76
N ASN A 26 13.93 8.19 -12.58
CA ASN A 26 13.62 7.43 -11.36
C ASN A 26 12.12 7.45 -11.02
N ILE A 27 11.47 8.62 -11.07
CA ILE A 27 10.02 8.74 -10.85
C ILE A 27 9.23 7.95 -11.91
N ILE A 28 9.60 8.08 -13.20
CA ILE A 28 8.91 7.38 -14.30
C ILE A 28 8.98 5.86 -14.11
N TYR A 29 10.18 5.33 -13.83
CA TYR A 29 10.37 3.90 -13.61
C TYR A 29 9.64 3.42 -12.35
N GLY A 30 9.65 4.20 -11.27
CA GLY A 30 8.91 3.90 -10.04
C GLY A 30 7.40 3.84 -10.25
N LEU A 31 6.80 4.81 -10.98
CA LEU A 31 5.38 4.80 -11.32
C LEU A 31 5.01 3.59 -12.19
N ALA A 32 5.80 3.33 -13.24
CA ALA A 32 5.59 2.18 -14.11
C ALA A 32 5.68 0.84 -13.35
N LEU A 33 6.64 0.73 -12.42
CA LEU A 33 6.78 -0.42 -11.53
C LEU A 33 5.53 -0.63 -10.67
N GLY A 34 5.03 0.46 -10.06
CA GLY A 34 3.80 0.45 -9.27
C GLY A 34 2.60 -0.05 -10.08
N TYR A 35 2.36 0.51 -11.27
CA TYR A 35 1.27 0.07 -12.15
C TYR A 35 1.39 -1.40 -12.54
N LYS A 36 2.58 -1.85 -12.91
CA LYS A 36 2.86 -3.25 -13.29
C LYS A 36 2.65 -4.22 -12.11
N SER A 37 2.97 -3.81 -10.89
CA SER A 37 2.89 -4.67 -9.70
C SER A 37 1.47 -5.15 -9.37
N THR A 38 0.44 -4.46 -9.87
CA THR A 38 -0.98 -4.76 -9.61
C THR A 38 -1.51 -5.98 -10.36
N ILE A 39 -0.88 -6.36 -11.47
CA ILE A 39 -1.40 -7.37 -12.42
C ILE A 39 -1.60 -8.73 -11.73
N VAL A 40 -0.57 -9.22 -11.05
CA VAL A 40 -0.61 -10.55 -10.42
C VAL A 40 -1.56 -10.56 -9.21
N PRO A 41 -1.49 -9.63 -8.25
CA PRO A 41 -2.44 -9.59 -7.13
C PRO A 41 -3.91 -9.52 -7.57
N VAL A 42 -4.25 -8.69 -8.56
CA VAL A 42 -5.62 -8.59 -9.07
C VAL A 42 -6.06 -9.90 -9.73
N GLY A 43 -5.19 -10.54 -10.52
CA GLY A 43 -5.47 -11.85 -11.11
C GLY A 43 -5.72 -12.94 -10.06
N VAL A 44 -4.93 -12.96 -8.98
CA VAL A 44 -5.12 -13.90 -7.86
C VAL A 44 -6.45 -13.64 -7.14
N LEU A 45 -6.79 -12.39 -6.84
CA LEU A 45 -8.08 -12.05 -6.21
C LEU A 45 -9.27 -12.45 -7.09
N ALA A 46 -9.19 -12.23 -8.40
CA ALA A 46 -10.23 -12.66 -9.35
C ALA A 46 -10.40 -14.19 -9.33
N ALA A 47 -9.31 -14.95 -9.29
CA ALA A 47 -9.36 -16.40 -9.17
C ALA A 47 -9.98 -16.84 -7.82
N VAL A 48 -9.62 -16.19 -6.71
CA VAL A 48 -10.21 -16.46 -5.40
C VAL A 48 -11.72 -16.23 -5.42
N VAL A 49 -12.19 -15.10 -5.95
CA VAL A 49 -13.62 -14.79 -6.06
C VAL A 49 -14.33 -15.85 -6.92
N TYR A 50 -13.77 -16.21 -8.07
CA TYR A 50 -14.35 -17.20 -8.96
C TYR A 50 -14.47 -18.58 -8.30
N VAL A 51 -13.40 -19.06 -7.67
CA VAL A 51 -13.38 -20.38 -7.01
C VAL A 51 -14.28 -20.39 -5.79
N ALA A 52 -14.17 -19.40 -4.91
CA ALA A 52 -14.94 -19.35 -3.67
C ALA A 52 -16.45 -19.25 -3.92
N SER A 53 -16.85 -18.47 -4.93
CA SER A 53 -18.26 -18.33 -5.31
C SER A 53 -18.88 -19.62 -5.86
N ARG A 54 -18.09 -20.53 -6.44
CA ARG A 54 -18.58 -21.85 -6.89
C ARG A 54 -18.97 -22.78 -5.75
N TYR A 55 -18.29 -22.69 -4.60
CA TYR A 55 -18.54 -23.57 -3.46
C TYR A 55 -19.64 -23.05 -2.54
N MET A 56 -19.61 -21.76 -2.19
CA MET A 56 -20.52 -21.19 -1.18
C MET A 56 -21.01 -19.78 -1.54
N SER A 57 -21.07 -19.44 -2.83
CA SER A 57 -21.50 -18.13 -3.30
C SER A 57 -20.74 -17.00 -2.56
N MET A 58 -21.42 -15.91 -2.21
CA MET A 58 -20.83 -14.74 -1.54
C MET A 58 -20.39 -15.03 -0.10
N TYR A 59 -20.95 -16.07 0.54
CA TYR A 59 -20.46 -16.53 1.84
C TYR A 59 -19.07 -17.16 1.71
N GLY A 60 -18.80 -17.90 0.61
CA GLY A 60 -17.47 -18.43 0.31
C GLY A 60 -16.43 -17.32 0.09
N VAL A 61 -16.82 -16.24 -0.59
CA VAL A 61 -15.97 -15.05 -0.77
C VAL A 61 -15.66 -14.41 0.58
N ALA A 62 -16.66 -14.26 1.46
CA ALA A 62 -16.48 -13.74 2.82
C ALA A 62 -15.51 -14.60 3.64
N LEU A 63 -15.68 -15.93 3.60
CA LEU A 63 -14.78 -16.88 4.28
C LEU A 63 -13.36 -16.84 3.71
N SER A 64 -13.20 -16.61 2.41
CA SER A 64 -11.87 -16.46 1.79
C SER A 64 -11.15 -15.21 2.30
N ALA A 65 -11.89 -14.13 2.55
CA ALA A 65 -11.34 -12.94 3.17
C ALA A 65 -10.88 -13.21 4.62
N LEU A 66 -11.69 -13.95 5.39
CA LEU A 66 -11.30 -14.40 6.73
C LEU A 66 -10.08 -15.32 6.68
N GLY A 67 -10.01 -16.23 5.70
CA GLY A 67 -8.86 -17.12 5.48
C GLY A 67 -7.57 -16.35 5.18
N MET A 68 -7.65 -15.31 4.35
CA MET A 68 -6.51 -14.41 4.09
C MET A 68 -6.02 -13.70 5.36
N LEU A 69 -6.92 -13.39 6.29
CA LEU A 69 -6.61 -12.80 7.60
C LEU A 69 -6.43 -13.85 8.71
N GLY A 70 -6.49 -15.15 8.40
CA GLY A 70 -6.37 -16.21 9.41
C GLY A 70 -4.99 -16.21 10.08
N THR A 71 -3.98 -15.70 9.39
CA THR A 71 -2.61 -15.50 9.88
C THR A 71 -2.32 -14.04 10.24
N LEU A 72 -3.35 -13.24 10.56
CA LEU A 72 -3.22 -11.81 10.82
C LEU A 72 -2.17 -11.49 11.90
N ALA A 73 -2.08 -12.29 12.96
CA ALA A 73 -1.08 -12.09 14.01
C ALA A 73 0.34 -12.07 13.42
N THR A 74 0.69 -13.05 12.59
CA THR A 74 1.99 -13.11 11.91
C THR A 74 2.17 -11.95 10.94
N CYS A 75 1.14 -11.62 10.15
CA CYS A 75 1.19 -10.48 9.22
C CYS A 75 1.48 -9.16 9.95
N LEU A 76 0.83 -8.91 11.09
CA LEU A 76 1.07 -7.73 11.91
C LEU A 76 2.46 -7.77 12.57
N SER A 77 2.91 -8.93 13.05
CA SER A 77 4.25 -9.06 13.63
C SER A 77 5.35 -8.66 12.64
N ILE A 78 5.25 -9.10 11.38
CA ILE A 78 6.25 -8.74 10.36
C ILE A 78 6.10 -7.31 9.83
N ASP A 79 4.90 -6.74 9.86
CA ASP A 79 4.66 -5.34 9.45
C ASP A 79 5.20 -4.37 10.51
N VAL A 80 4.84 -4.59 11.79
CA VAL A 80 5.30 -3.78 12.93
C VAL A 80 6.81 -3.90 13.16
N TYR A 81 7.42 -5.01 12.74
CA TYR A 81 8.87 -5.17 12.76
C TYR A 81 9.60 -4.04 12.00
N GLY A 82 9.05 -3.53 10.89
CA GLY A 82 9.69 -2.48 10.08
C GLY A 82 9.90 -1.17 10.83
N PRO A 83 8.84 -0.51 11.31
CA PRO A 83 8.97 0.75 12.07
C PRO A 83 9.82 0.64 13.34
N VAL A 84 9.89 -0.55 13.96
CA VAL A 84 10.78 -0.78 15.11
C VAL A 84 12.26 -0.73 14.67
N CYS A 85 12.59 -1.32 13.52
CA CYS A 85 13.95 -1.31 12.98
C CYS A 85 14.36 0.07 12.46
N ASP A 86 13.46 0.79 11.80
CA ASP A 86 13.68 2.18 11.35
C ASP A 86 14.04 3.09 12.53
N ASN A 87 13.22 3.07 13.60
CA ASN A 87 13.51 3.83 14.81
C ASN A 87 14.82 3.41 15.49
N ALA A 88 15.17 2.12 15.47
CA ALA A 88 16.45 1.66 16.00
C ALA A 88 17.63 2.25 15.21
N GLY A 89 17.52 2.34 13.88
CA GLY A 89 18.51 3.02 13.03
C GLY A 89 18.60 4.51 13.32
N GLY A 90 17.47 5.19 13.48
CA GLY A 90 17.43 6.60 13.88
C GLY A 90 18.11 6.85 15.24
N ILE A 91 17.85 6.00 16.24
CA ILE A 91 18.51 6.08 17.55
C ILE A 91 20.01 5.82 17.41
N ALA A 92 20.42 4.85 16.59
CA ALA A 92 21.84 4.56 16.37
C ALA A 92 22.59 5.76 15.78
N GLU A 93 21.99 6.43 14.79
CA GLU A 93 22.55 7.63 14.16
C GLU A 93 22.63 8.81 15.13
N MET A 94 21.52 9.12 15.81
CA MET A 94 21.45 10.24 16.75
C MET A 94 22.34 10.05 18.00
N SER A 95 22.71 8.81 18.31
CA SER A 95 23.60 8.47 19.43
C SER A 95 25.06 8.27 18.99
N GLU A 96 25.39 8.57 17.73
CA GLU A 96 26.74 8.41 17.16
C GLU A 96 27.34 7.01 17.39
N LEU A 97 26.50 5.97 17.32
CA LEU A 97 26.97 4.59 17.47
C LEU A 97 27.86 4.19 16.28
N PRO A 98 28.71 3.15 16.43
CA PRO A 98 29.58 2.71 15.34
C PRO A 98 28.80 2.36 14.07
N GLU A 99 29.37 2.64 12.90
CA GLU A 99 28.78 2.37 11.57
C GLU A 99 28.27 0.92 11.43
N SER A 100 28.99 -0.05 12.01
CA SER A 100 28.57 -1.47 12.02
C SER A 100 27.19 -1.73 12.69
N VAL A 101 26.71 -0.82 13.55
CA VAL A 101 25.35 -0.87 14.12
C VAL A 101 24.36 -0.34 13.08
N ARG A 102 24.70 0.77 12.41
CA ARG A 102 23.89 1.37 11.36
C ARG A 102 23.70 0.43 10.17
N ASP A 103 24.76 -0.23 9.71
CA ASP A 103 24.72 -1.25 8.65
C ASP A 103 23.72 -2.36 8.95
N LYS A 104 23.68 -2.81 10.22
CA LYS A 104 22.73 -3.84 10.66
C LYS A 104 21.31 -3.28 10.67
N THR A 105 21.09 -2.10 11.23
CA THR A 105 19.75 -1.50 11.29
C THR A 105 19.20 -1.19 9.90
N ASP A 106 20.04 -0.73 8.96
CA ASP A 106 19.65 -0.46 7.57
C ASP A 106 19.29 -1.76 6.83
N ALA A 107 20.02 -2.85 7.07
CA ALA A 107 19.64 -4.16 6.53
C ALA A 107 18.28 -4.64 7.08
N LEU A 108 18.02 -4.41 8.37
CA LEU A 108 16.75 -4.76 9.01
C LEU A 108 15.59 -3.88 8.52
N ASP A 109 15.81 -2.56 8.37
CA ASP A 109 14.83 -1.61 7.84
C ASP A 109 14.50 -1.89 6.37
N ALA A 110 15.49 -2.21 5.54
CA ALA A 110 15.25 -2.60 4.15
C ALA A 110 14.31 -3.82 4.04
N ALA A 111 14.45 -4.79 4.95
CA ALA A 111 13.49 -5.90 5.07
C ALA A 111 12.12 -5.41 5.55
N GLY A 112 12.08 -4.52 6.55
CA GLY A 112 10.88 -3.87 7.07
C GLY A 112 10.05 -3.13 6.01
N ASN A 113 10.72 -2.41 5.10
CA ASN A 113 10.08 -1.74 3.98
C ASN A 113 9.33 -2.72 3.05
N THR A 114 9.89 -3.92 2.89
CA THR A 114 9.27 -5.00 2.10
C THR A 114 8.09 -5.64 2.85
N THR A 115 8.23 -5.90 4.15
CA THR A 115 7.14 -6.49 4.94
C THR A 115 5.96 -5.53 5.10
N ALA A 116 6.21 -4.22 5.23
CA ALA A 116 5.18 -3.19 5.23
C ALA A 116 4.38 -3.17 3.92
N ALA A 117 5.05 -3.35 2.77
CA ALA A 117 4.37 -3.47 1.49
C ALA A 117 3.52 -4.75 1.41
N ILE A 118 4.02 -5.88 1.92
CA ILE A 118 3.26 -7.13 2.01
C ILE A 118 2.02 -6.94 2.89
N GLY A 119 2.15 -6.31 4.07
CA GLY A 119 1.05 -5.99 4.98
C GLY A 119 -0.04 -5.16 4.30
N LYS A 120 0.34 -4.10 3.57
CA LYS A 120 -0.59 -3.31 2.74
C LYS A 120 -1.30 -4.17 1.69
N GLY A 121 -0.61 -5.11 1.06
CA GLY A 121 -1.20 -6.06 0.11
C GLY A 121 -2.26 -6.97 0.73
N PHE A 122 -2.00 -7.50 1.92
CA PHE A 122 -2.97 -8.29 2.70
C PHE A 122 -4.20 -7.46 3.09
N ALA A 123 -3.99 -6.22 3.55
CA ALA A 123 -5.07 -5.31 3.90
C ALA A 123 -5.96 -4.99 2.68
N ILE A 124 -5.37 -4.67 1.53
CA ILE A 124 -6.10 -4.36 0.30
C ILE A 124 -6.84 -5.59 -0.23
N GLY A 125 -6.17 -6.75 -0.27
CA GLY A 125 -6.78 -7.99 -0.77
C GLY A 125 -7.97 -8.45 0.07
N SER A 126 -7.80 -8.46 1.39
CA SER A 126 -8.89 -8.82 2.32
C SER A 126 -10.03 -7.80 2.27
N ALA A 127 -9.73 -6.50 2.21
CA ALA A 127 -10.73 -5.45 2.03
C ALA A 127 -11.54 -5.65 0.74
N ALA A 128 -10.90 -5.94 -0.40
CA ALA A 128 -11.60 -6.17 -1.65
C ALA A 128 -12.59 -7.35 -1.57
N LEU A 129 -12.18 -8.47 -0.96
CA LEU A 129 -13.04 -9.65 -0.77
C LEU A 129 -14.19 -9.37 0.20
N VAL A 130 -13.92 -8.73 1.34
CA VAL A 130 -14.95 -8.35 2.32
C VAL A 130 -15.93 -7.34 1.70
N SER A 131 -15.45 -6.34 0.97
CA SER A 131 -16.29 -5.35 0.30
C SER A 131 -17.27 -6.03 -0.66
N LEU A 132 -16.81 -7.00 -1.47
CA LEU A 132 -17.70 -7.74 -2.38
C LEU A 132 -18.78 -8.52 -1.60
N ALA A 133 -18.41 -9.19 -0.51
CA ALA A 133 -19.37 -9.90 0.34
C ALA A 133 -20.38 -8.95 1.00
N LEU A 134 -19.92 -7.80 1.50
CA LEU A 134 -20.78 -6.76 2.09
C LEU A 134 -21.71 -6.14 1.05
N THR A 135 -21.25 -5.91 -0.18
CA THR A 135 -22.11 -5.46 -1.27
C THR A 135 -23.21 -6.48 -1.54
N SER A 136 -22.91 -7.78 -1.58
CA SER A 136 -23.94 -8.81 -1.73
C SER A 136 -24.95 -8.80 -0.57
N ALA A 137 -24.47 -8.68 0.67
CA ALA A 137 -25.33 -8.57 1.84
C ALA A 137 -26.23 -7.32 1.78
N PHE A 138 -25.68 -6.19 1.34
CA PHE A 138 -26.41 -4.93 1.14
C PHE A 138 -27.52 -5.07 0.09
N VAL A 139 -27.22 -5.67 -1.07
CA VAL A 139 -28.21 -5.89 -2.15
C VAL A 139 -29.32 -6.86 -1.69
N THR A 140 -28.96 -7.87 -0.90
CA THR A 140 -29.93 -8.80 -0.30
C THR A 140 -30.83 -8.06 0.70
N ARG A 141 -30.24 -7.22 1.56
CA ARG A 141 -30.96 -6.51 2.62
C ARG A 141 -31.91 -5.44 2.08
N THR A 142 -31.55 -4.78 0.99
CA THR A 142 -32.37 -3.74 0.35
C THR A 142 -33.48 -4.30 -0.55
N GLY A 143 -33.51 -5.63 -0.76
CA GLY A 143 -34.49 -6.29 -1.64
C GLY A 143 -34.17 -6.15 -3.13
N VAL A 144 -33.13 -5.40 -3.50
CA VAL A 144 -32.68 -5.19 -4.89
C VAL A 144 -32.25 -6.50 -5.55
N LEU A 145 -31.84 -7.50 -4.78
CA LEU A 145 -31.43 -8.82 -5.28
C LEU A 145 -32.54 -9.53 -6.08
N GLN A 146 -33.82 -9.25 -5.81
CA GLN A 146 -34.95 -9.84 -6.54
C GLN A 146 -35.01 -9.37 -8.00
N SER A 147 -34.45 -8.19 -8.30
CA SER A 147 -34.37 -7.59 -9.64
C SER A 147 -32.96 -7.69 -10.24
N GLY A 148 -31.96 -8.03 -9.43
CA GLY A 148 -30.54 -7.95 -9.80
C GLY A 148 -30.00 -6.52 -9.80
N VAL A 149 -28.68 -6.37 -9.77
CA VAL A 149 -28.02 -5.06 -9.98
C VAL A 149 -27.70 -4.95 -11.47
N ASP A 150 -28.52 -4.20 -12.20
CA ASP A 150 -28.29 -3.95 -13.63
C ASP A 150 -27.23 -2.85 -13.81
N MET A 151 -26.06 -3.22 -14.33
CA MET A 151 -24.98 -2.29 -14.63
C MET A 151 -25.30 -1.35 -15.80
N LEU A 152 -26.28 -1.68 -16.65
CA LEU A 152 -26.73 -0.84 -17.76
C LEU A 152 -27.79 0.18 -17.34
N ALA A 153 -28.33 0.07 -16.12
CA ALA A 153 -29.23 1.07 -15.58
C ALA A 153 -28.48 2.42 -15.44
N PRO A 154 -28.96 3.52 -16.05
CA PRO A 154 -28.23 4.79 -16.09
C PRO A 154 -27.84 5.32 -14.70
N THR A 155 -28.71 5.13 -13.70
CA THR A 155 -28.47 5.55 -12.31
C THR A 155 -27.34 4.73 -11.66
N VAL A 156 -27.31 3.41 -11.89
CA VAL A 156 -26.26 2.53 -11.36
C VAL A 156 -24.93 2.85 -12.02
N PHE A 157 -24.91 3.01 -13.34
CA PHE A 157 -23.68 3.34 -14.07
C PHE A 157 -23.14 4.73 -13.68
N ALA A 158 -24.01 5.73 -13.54
CA ALA A 158 -23.61 7.06 -13.05
C ALA A 158 -23.01 6.99 -11.64
N ALA A 159 -23.64 6.24 -10.73
CA ALA A 159 -23.12 6.03 -9.38
C ALA A 159 -21.79 5.26 -9.38
N LEU A 160 -21.60 4.30 -10.28
CA LEU A 160 -20.35 3.56 -10.46
C LEU A 160 -19.21 4.50 -10.88
N LEU A 161 -19.45 5.42 -11.83
CA LEU A 161 -18.45 6.42 -12.24
C LEU A 161 -18.06 7.34 -11.08
N VAL A 162 -19.03 7.83 -10.32
CA VAL A 162 -18.77 8.65 -9.12
C VAL A 162 -17.97 7.83 -8.10
N GLY A 163 -18.38 6.59 -7.83
CA GLY A 163 -17.69 5.69 -6.89
C GLY A 163 -16.24 5.40 -7.29
N ALA A 164 -15.98 5.15 -8.58
CA ALA A 164 -14.63 4.91 -9.10
C ALA A 164 -13.72 6.14 -9.02
N MET A 165 -14.29 7.35 -9.02
CA MET A 165 -13.56 8.61 -8.86
C MET A 165 -13.18 8.89 -7.39
N LEU A 166 -13.97 8.40 -6.41
CA LEU A 166 -13.74 8.70 -4.98
C LEU A 166 -12.31 8.40 -4.49
N PRO A 167 -11.67 7.26 -4.83
CA PRO A 167 -10.29 7.00 -4.41
C PRO A 167 -9.30 8.06 -4.95
N TYR A 168 -9.48 8.53 -6.19
CA TYR A 168 -8.63 9.58 -6.77
C TYR A 168 -8.81 10.91 -6.05
N TRP A 169 -10.06 11.27 -5.73
CA TRP A 169 -10.32 12.49 -4.97
C TRP A 169 -9.71 12.41 -3.56
N PHE A 170 -9.86 11.28 -2.88
CA PHE A 170 -9.24 11.05 -1.58
C PHE A 170 -7.71 11.11 -1.64
N SER A 171 -7.09 10.50 -2.65
CA SER A 171 -5.64 10.59 -2.88
C SER A 171 -5.19 12.03 -3.13
N ALA A 172 -5.94 12.82 -3.92
CA ALA A 172 -5.60 14.22 -4.17
C ALA A 172 -5.63 15.07 -2.89
N LEU A 173 -6.63 14.86 -2.02
CA LEU A 173 -6.74 15.55 -0.73
C LEU A 173 -5.56 15.20 0.18
N THR A 174 -5.29 13.90 0.36
CA THR A 174 -4.20 13.42 1.25
C THR A 174 -2.82 13.84 0.76
N MET A 175 -2.53 13.71 -0.54
CA MET A 175 -1.26 14.14 -1.13
C MET A 175 -1.04 15.65 -1.01
N LYS A 176 -2.09 16.47 -1.26
CA LYS A 176 -1.99 17.92 -1.10
C LYS A 176 -1.71 18.31 0.35
N SER A 177 -2.38 17.67 1.31
CA SER A 177 -2.15 17.92 2.74
C SER A 177 -0.71 17.61 3.16
N VAL A 178 -0.16 16.47 2.73
CA VAL A 178 1.26 16.13 3.00
C VAL A 178 2.19 17.12 2.32
N GLY A 179 1.92 17.53 1.08
CA GLY A 179 2.74 18.51 0.35
C GLY A 179 2.80 19.88 1.04
N LEU A 180 1.66 20.36 1.56
CA LEU A 180 1.61 21.61 2.34
C LEU A 180 2.48 21.50 3.61
N ALA A 181 2.29 20.45 4.40
CA ALA A 181 3.07 20.22 5.62
C ALA A 181 4.57 20.05 5.34
N ALA A 182 4.94 19.33 4.28
CA ALA A 182 6.33 19.14 3.88
C ALA A 182 7.01 20.46 3.48
N MET A 183 6.31 21.34 2.75
CA MET A 183 6.85 22.66 2.40
C MET A 183 7.09 23.54 3.63
N GLU A 184 6.20 23.49 4.63
CA GLU A 184 6.39 24.19 5.90
C GLU A 184 7.58 23.61 6.68
N MET A 185 7.69 22.28 6.74
CA MET A 185 8.81 21.61 7.40
C MET A 185 10.16 21.97 6.77
N VAL A 186 10.25 21.98 5.44
CA VAL A 186 11.48 22.37 4.72
C VAL A 186 11.88 23.81 5.05
N LYS A 187 10.92 24.74 5.09
CA LYS A 187 11.19 26.13 5.46
C LYS A 187 11.67 26.26 6.91
N GLU A 188 11.07 25.50 7.82
CA GLU A 188 11.45 25.52 9.23
C GLU A 188 12.83 24.91 9.48
N VAL A 189 13.14 23.76 8.89
CA VAL A 189 14.48 23.15 8.98
C VAL A 189 15.52 24.09 8.40
N LYS A 190 15.24 24.71 7.24
CA LYS A 190 16.12 25.71 6.65
C LYS A 190 16.31 26.92 7.58
N ARG A 191 15.24 27.44 8.18
CA ARG A 191 15.32 28.55 9.14
C ARG A 191 16.22 28.18 10.32
N GLN A 192 16.10 26.97 10.87
CA GLN A 192 16.95 26.53 11.99
C GLN A 192 18.43 26.47 11.59
N PHE A 193 18.76 25.85 10.45
CA PHE A 193 20.15 25.82 9.95
C PHE A 193 20.72 27.21 9.64
N ASP A 194 19.91 28.12 9.08
CA ASP A 194 20.36 29.46 8.71
C ASP A 194 20.50 30.40 9.93
N THR A 195 19.76 30.18 11.02
CA THR A 195 19.62 31.17 12.11
C THR A 195 20.12 30.73 13.49
N ILE A 196 20.33 29.43 13.75
CA ILE A 196 20.81 28.94 15.04
C ILE A 196 22.33 28.71 14.95
N PRO A 197 23.17 29.55 15.60
CA PRO A 197 24.62 29.38 15.54
C PRO A 197 25.06 28.07 16.22
N GLY A 198 25.95 27.33 15.56
CA GLY A 198 26.53 26.08 16.08
C GLY A 198 25.65 24.83 15.91
N LEU A 199 24.61 24.88 15.07
CA LEU A 199 23.75 23.72 14.78
C LEU A 199 24.36 22.75 13.74
N LEU A 200 25.25 23.24 12.87
CA LEU A 200 25.98 22.46 11.86
C LEU A 200 27.45 22.30 12.24
#